data_AF-A0A291TM48-F1
#
_entry.id   AF-A0A291TM48-F1
#
_cell.length_a   1.000
_cell.length_b   1.000
_cell.length_c   1.000
_cell.angle_alpha   90.00
_cell.angle_beta   90.00
_cell.angle_gamma   90.00
#
_symmetry.space_group_name_H-M   'P 1'
#
loop_
_entity.id
_entity.type
_entity.pdbx_description
1 polymer ?
#
loop_
_entity_poly.entity_id
_entity_poly.type
_entity_poly.pdbx_seq_one_letter_code
_entity_poly.pdbx_strand_id
1 'polypeptide(L)'
;MSTAATTDHINALTDEERHLIASFEPAVEALAALFGAGCEVVLHAFDNLDASVIKIANGHVTGRGAGAPVTDFALNRLQGESGSQWSSYFSRTREGALMKSSSITISNRLGKPIGMLCVNFSLNTSLGSLLDTFAQPAAPAQLNNETFASSVDDLVTQVIEKVDQDSSLASTVRNKEIVTRLYDMGIFEIKEAAQLVARMLGISRHTVYLHIRNHKADLNKP
;
A
#
# COMPACT_ATOMS: atom_id res chain seq x y z
N MET A 1 -6.62 -41.63 33.98
CA MET A 1 -5.56 -40.62 34.15
C MET A 1 -5.63 -39.68 32.96
N SER A 2 -6.22 -38.50 33.17
CA SER A 2 -6.39 -37.46 32.16
C SER A 2 -5.18 -36.52 32.28
N THR A 3 -4.40 -36.39 31.20
CA THR A 3 -3.32 -35.41 31.11
C THR A 3 -3.89 -34.13 30.49
N ALA A 4 -4.02 -33.10 31.32
CA ALA A 4 -4.36 -31.75 30.92
C ALA A 4 -3.34 -31.25 29.89
N ALA A 5 -3.83 -30.82 28.72
CA ALA A 5 -3.05 -30.07 27.76
C ALA A 5 -2.79 -28.67 28.33
N THR A 6 -1.53 -28.29 28.29
CA THR A 6 -0.93 -27.08 28.86
C THR A 6 -1.55 -25.80 28.28
N THR A 7 -2.23 -25.05 29.15
CA THR A 7 -2.73 -23.69 28.90
C THR A 7 -1.60 -22.67 29.12
N ASP A 8 -1.52 -21.68 28.22
CA ASP A 8 -0.91 -20.36 28.36
C ASP A 8 0.60 -20.20 28.59
N HIS A 9 1.31 -19.95 27.48
CA HIS A 9 2.36 -18.92 27.46
C HIS A 9 2.19 -18.03 26.23
N ILE A 10 1.07 -17.32 26.17
CA ILE A 10 0.96 -16.15 25.30
C ILE A 10 1.63 -14.98 26.04
N ASN A 11 2.90 -14.72 25.72
CA ASN A 11 3.59 -13.56 26.28
C ASN A 11 2.93 -12.27 25.79
N ALA A 12 2.69 -11.33 26.71
CA ALA A 12 2.25 -9.98 26.36
C ALA A 12 3.19 -9.37 25.31
N LEU A 13 2.60 -8.74 24.29
CA LEU A 13 3.36 -7.98 23.30
C LEU A 13 3.97 -6.74 23.94
N THR A 14 5.22 -6.48 23.60
CA THR A 14 5.95 -5.25 23.93
C THR A 14 5.36 -4.05 23.19
N ASP A 15 5.67 -2.84 23.64
CA ASP A 15 5.24 -1.61 22.96
C ASP A 15 5.75 -1.50 21.52
N GLU A 16 6.98 -1.97 21.25
CA GLU A 16 7.54 -2.01 19.90
C GLU A 16 6.74 -2.96 19.00
N GLU A 17 6.39 -4.15 19.50
CA GLU A 17 5.60 -5.13 18.76
C GLU A 17 4.17 -4.62 18.49
N ARG A 18 3.55 -3.95 19.47
CA ARG A 18 2.25 -3.30 19.29
C ARG A 18 2.31 -2.20 18.24
N HIS A 19 3.34 -1.36 18.28
CA HIS A 19 3.54 -0.30 17.30
C HIS A 19 3.74 -0.87 15.88
N LEU A 20 4.56 -1.93 15.75
CA LEU A 20 4.77 -2.60 14.48
C LEU A 20 3.46 -3.15 13.91
N ILE A 21 2.65 -3.84 14.73
CA ILE A 21 1.34 -4.34 14.29
C ILE A 21 0.41 -3.18 13.89
N ALA A 22 0.32 -2.13 14.73
CA ALA A 22 -0.51 -0.96 14.46
C ALA A 22 -0.13 -0.23 13.15
N SER A 23 1.15 -0.29 12.74
CA SER A 23 1.59 0.27 11.44
C SER A 23 0.91 -0.36 10.21
N PHE A 24 0.27 -1.52 10.36
CA PHE A 24 -0.51 -2.17 9.31
C PHE A 24 -2.00 -1.76 9.28
N GLU A 25 -2.50 -1.02 10.27
CA GLU A 25 -3.90 -0.55 10.28
C GLU A 25 -4.29 0.23 9.01
N PRO A 26 -3.45 1.14 8.45
CA PRO A 26 -3.77 1.81 7.19
C PRO A 26 -3.91 0.84 6.02
N ALA A 27 -3.14 -0.26 6.00
CA ALA A 27 -3.24 -1.27 4.96
C ALA A 27 -4.58 -2.01 5.00
N VAL A 28 -5.19 -2.16 6.18
CA VAL A 28 -6.51 -2.77 6.33
C VAL A 28 -7.56 -1.99 5.54
N GLU A 29 -7.60 -0.67 5.74
CA GLU A 29 -8.55 0.21 5.06
C GLU A 29 -8.23 0.35 3.58
N ALA A 30 -6.95 0.53 3.22
CA ALA A 30 -6.53 0.73 1.84
C ALA A 30 -6.81 -0.49 0.95
N LEU A 31 -6.53 -1.70 1.43
CA LEU A 31 -6.79 -2.94 0.68
C LEU A 31 -8.30 -3.21 0.55
N ALA A 32 -9.07 -2.98 1.62
CA ALA A 32 -10.51 -3.13 1.57
C ALA A 32 -11.17 -2.12 0.62
N ALA A 33 -10.68 -0.87 0.60
CA ALA A 33 -11.14 0.15 -0.33
C ALA A 33 -10.77 -0.18 -1.80
N LEU A 34 -9.56 -0.70 -2.04
CA LEU A 34 -9.09 -1.06 -3.38
C LEU A 34 -9.90 -2.19 -4.02
N PHE A 35 -10.26 -3.22 -3.24
CA PHE A 35 -10.98 -4.39 -3.75
C PHE A 35 -12.49 -4.35 -3.49
N GLY A 36 -12.98 -3.27 -2.88
CA GLY A 36 -14.40 -3.03 -2.65
C GLY A 36 -15.01 -3.94 -1.56
N ALA A 37 -16.35 -3.89 -1.48
CA ALA A 37 -17.11 -4.52 -0.39
C ALA A 37 -16.94 -6.04 -0.28
N GLY A 38 -16.60 -6.73 -1.38
CA GLY A 38 -16.36 -8.17 -1.40
C GLY A 38 -15.04 -8.62 -0.75
N CYS A 39 -14.17 -7.68 -0.36
CA CYS A 39 -12.87 -7.94 0.22
C CYS A 39 -12.84 -7.58 1.71
N GLU A 40 -12.77 -8.59 2.57
CA GLU A 40 -12.53 -8.43 3.99
C GLU A 40 -11.04 -8.42 4.28
N VAL A 41 -10.59 -7.48 5.11
CA VAL A 41 -9.20 -7.40 5.54
C VAL A 41 -9.17 -7.40 7.06
N VAL A 42 -8.41 -8.32 7.65
CA VAL A 42 -8.39 -8.57 9.09
C VAL A 42 -6.96 -8.49 9.60
N LEU A 43 -6.74 -7.66 10.61
CA LEU A 43 -5.47 -7.55 11.32
C LEU A 43 -5.59 -8.20 12.70
N HIS A 44 -4.67 -9.11 12.96
CA HIS A 44 -4.60 -9.88 14.19
C HIS A 44 -3.37 -9.50 15.02
N ALA A 45 -3.54 -9.47 16.35
CA ALA A 45 -2.48 -9.53 17.33
C ALA A 45 -2.55 -10.87 18.09
N PHE A 46 -1.40 -11.43 18.44
CA PHE A 46 -1.31 -12.76 19.05
C PHE A 46 -1.05 -12.73 20.56
N ASP A 47 -1.22 -11.59 21.25
CA ASP A 47 -1.22 -11.48 22.72
C ASP A 47 -2.51 -11.97 23.39
N ASN A 48 -3.62 -12.04 22.66
CA ASN A 48 -4.88 -12.61 23.15
C ASN A 48 -5.61 -13.34 22.01
N LEU A 49 -5.59 -14.68 22.03
CA LEU A 49 -6.19 -15.48 20.96
C LEU A 49 -7.73 -15.44 20.96
N ASP A 50 -8.36 -15.23 22.11
CA ASP A 50 -9.82 -15.09 22.22
C ASP A 50 -10.32 -13.75 21.66
N ALA A 51 -9.45 -12.75 21.61
CA ALA A 51 -9.74 -11.41 21.10
C ALA A 51 -8.64 -10.92 20.13
N SER A 52 -8.23 -11.78 19.21
CA SER A 52 -7.06 -11.51 18.36
C SER A 52 -7.29 -10.43 17.30
N VAL A 53 -8.53 -10.23 16.84
CA VAL A 53 -8.82 -9.22 15.79
C VAL A 53 -8.76 -7.82 16.38
N ILE A 54 -7.73 -7.06 16.02
CA ILE A 54 -7.56 -5.67 16.48
C ILE A 54 -8.17 -4.65 15.52
N LYS A 55 -8.20 -4.97 14.22
CA LYS A 55 -8.78 -4.12 13.18
C LYS A 55 -9.34 -4.99 12.06
N ILE A 56 -10.49 -4.61 11.54
CA ILE A 56 -11.15 -5.31 10.44
C ILE A 56 -11.91 -4.32 9.56
N ALA A 57 -11.77 -4.48 8.25
CA ALA A 57 -12.58 -3.80 7.25
C ALA A 57 -13.43 -4.84 6.50
N ASN A 58 -14.65 -4.46 6.15
CA ASN A 58 -15.65 -5.34 5.50
C ASN A 58 -15.92 -6.66 6.25
N GLY A 59 -15.91 -6.64 7.60
CA GLY A 59 -16.16 -7.82 8.44
C GLY A 59 -17.53 -8.49 8.26
N HIS A 60 -18.45 -7.86 7.52
CA HIS A 60 -19.73 -8.45 7.12
C HIS A 60 -19.56 -9.67 6.20
N VAL A 61 -18.41 -9.84 5.52
CA VAL A 61 -18.12 -11.00 4.67
C VAL A 61 -18.08 -12.30 5.47
N THR A 62 -17.46 -12.28 6.65
CA THR A 62 -17.42 -13.44 7.56
C THR A 62 -18.30 -13.29 8.81
N GLY A 63 -18.94 -12.12 8.98
CA GLY A 63 -19.70 -11.77 10.17
C GLY A 63 -18.83 -11.48 11.40
N ARG A 64 -17.54 -11.17 11.21
CA ARG A 64 -16.58 -10.92 12.29
C ARG A 64 -16.43 -9.42 12.58
N GLY A 65 -15.97 -9.11 13.79
CA GLY A 65 -15.70 -7.75 14.25
C GLY A 65 -14.39 -7.69 15.05
N ALA A 66 -14.01 -6.48 15.48
CA ALA A 66 -12.93 -6.31 16.44
C ALA A 66 -13.22 -7.10 17.72
N GLY A 67 -12.18 -7.72 18.29
CA GLY A 67 -12.30 -8.63 19.43
C GLY A 67 -12.77 -10.05 19.08
N ALA A 68 -12.97 -10.39 17.80
CA ALA A 68 -13.25 -11.77 17.41
C ALA A 68 -12.02 -12.68 17.66
N PRO A 69 -12.25 -13.97 17.96
CA PRO A 69 -11.16 -14.91 18.22
C PRO A 69 -10.35 -15.21 16.97
N VAL A 70 -9.17 -15.79 17.20
CA VAL A 70 -8.28 -16.32 16.18
C VAL A 70 -8.95 -17.48 15.43
N THR A 71 -8.60 -17.69 14.17
CA THR A 71 -9.08 -18.85 13.40
C THR A 71 -8.15 -20.05 13.55
N ASP A 72 -8.64 -21.26 13.28
CA ASP A 72 -7.80 -22.47 13.28
C ASP A 72 -6.61 -22.35 12.33
N PHE A 73 -6.78 -21.68 11.19
CA PHE A 73 -5.69 -21.41 10.25
C PHE A 73 -4.61 -20.52 10.88
N ALA A 74 -5.01 -19.43 11.54
CA ALA A 74 -4.12 -18.53 12.24
C ALA A 74 -3.40 -19.22 13.40
N LEU A 75 -4.10 -20.11 14.13
CA LEU A 75 -3.54 -20.92 15.20
C LEU A 75 -2.49 -21.92 14.68
N ASN A 76 -2.80 -22.61 13.59
CA ASN A 76 -1.85 -23.53 12.92
C ASN A 76 -0.58 -22.79 12.45
N ARG A 77 -0.72 -21.52 12.02
CA ARG A 77 0.41 -20.68 11.62
C ARG A 77 1.27 -20.24 12.79
N LEU A 78 0.67 -20.04 13.96
CA LEU A 78 1.38 -19.71 15.19
C LEU A 78 2.17 -20.91 15.74
N GLN A 79 1.64 -22.14 15.55
CA GLN A 79 2.23 -23.38 16.06
C GLN A 79 3.23 -24.04 15.09
N GLY A 80 3.25 -23.66 13.81
CA GLY A 80 4.13 -24.26 12.81
C GLY A 80 5.55 -23.69 12.81
N GLU A 81 6.56 -24.57 12.81
CA GLU A 81 7.96 -24.19 12.56
C GLU A 81 8.18 -23.84 11.07
N SER A 82 8.85 -22.72 10.78
CA SER A 82 9.39 -22.35 9.45
C SER A 82 8.40 -22.42 8.26
N GLY A 83 7.16 -21.99 8.45
CA GLY A 83 6.24 -21.75 7.34
C GLY A 83 6.58 -20.49 6.55
N SER A 84 6.21 -20.43 5.26
CA SER A 84 6.28 -19.20 4.46
C SER A 84 5.58 -18.04 5.18
N GLN A 85 6.21 -16.87 5.24
CA GLN A 85 5.66 -15.63 5.84
C GLN A 85 4.35 -15.19 5.21
N TRP A 86 4.01 -15.73 4.03
CA TRP A 86 2.75 -15.47 3.36
C TRP A 86 2.19 -16.74 2.71
N SER A 87 0.89 -16.77 2.45
CA SER A 87 0.24 -17.83 1.66
C SER A 87 -1.03 -17.37 1.00
N SER A 88 -1.39 -18.02 -0.11
CA SER A 88 -2.63 -17.80 -0.86
C SER A 88 -3.37 -19.12 -1.03
N TYR A 89 -4.61 -19.20 -0.58
CA TYR A 89 -5.37 -20.46 -0.50
C TYR A 89 -6.88 -20.19 -0.66
N PHE A 90 -7.65 -21.25 -0.84
CA PHE A 90 -9.11 -21.17 -0.79
C PHE A 90 -9.58 -21.51 0.62
N SER A 91 -10.56 -20.77 1.11
CA SER A 91 -11.14 -20.94 2.43
C SER A 91 -12.67 -20.87 2.33
N ARG A 92 -13.36 -21.12 3.45
CA ARG A 92 -14.81 -20.97 3.50
C ARG A 92 -15.21 -20.17 4.73
N THR A 93 -16.30 -19.40 4.61
CA THR A 93 -16.95 -18.79 5.77
C THR A 93 -17.61 -19.87 6.64
N ARG A 94 -18.11 -19.48 7.81
CA ARG A 94 -18.87 -20.38 8.69
C ARG A 94 -20.11 -20.96 8.00
N GLU A 95 -20.72 -20.18 7.11
CA GLU A 95 -21.90 -20.54 6.30
C GLU A 95 -21.52 -21.38 5.06
N GLY A 96 -20.23 -21.66 4.85
CA GLY A 96 -19.73 -22.48 3.76
C GLY A 96 -19.47 -21.71 2.45
N ALA A 97 -19.66 -20.40 2.42
CA ALA A 97 -19.38 -19.57 1.24
C ALA A 97 -17.89 -19.61 0.90
N LEU A 98 -17.55 -19.77 -0.38
CA LEU A 98 -16.17 -19.93 -0.83
C LEU A 98 -15.45 -18.57 -0.88
N MET A 99 -14.22 -18.54 -0.39
CA MET A 99 -13.36 -17.35 -0.41
C MET A 99 -12.01 -17.69 -1.02
N LYS A 100 -11.38 -16.67 -1.63
CA LYS A 100 -9.95 -16.67 -1.92
C LYS A 100 -9.27 -15.84 -0.84
N SER A 101 -8.41 -16.50 -0.05
CA SER A 101 -7.74 -15.89 1.09
C SER A 101 -6.24 -15.76 0.86
N SER A 102 -5.67 -14.72 1.44
CA SER A 102 -4.24 -14.53 1.63
C SER A 102 -3.97 -14.22 3.10
N SER A 103 -2.83 -14.66 3.61
CA SER A 103 -2.42 -14.36 4.98
C SER A 103 -0.93 -14.08 5.02
N ILE A 104 -0.55 -13.04 5.75
CA ILE A 104 0.82 -12.54 5.90
C ILE A 104 1.13 -12.47 7.40
N THR A 105 2.14 -13.21 7.84
CA THR A 105 2.60 -13.23 9.23
C THR A 105 3.41 -11.97 9.52
N ILE A 106 3.09 -11.29 10.63
CA ILE A 106 3.86 -10.17 11.16
C ILE A 106 4.76 -10.74 12.23
N SER A 107 6.08 -10.63 12.04
CA SER A 107 7.09 -11.13 12.99
C SER A 107 7.91 -9.98 13.57
N ASN A 108 8.33 -10.14 14.83
CA ASN A 108 9.25 -9.20 15.46
C ASN A 108 10.69 -9.37 14.93
N ARG A 109 11.63 -8.57 15.44
CA ARG A 109 13.05 -8.60 15.04
C ARG A 109 13.75 -9.94 15.29
N LEU A 110 13.22 -10.77 16.19
CA LEU A 110 13.74 -12.11 16.49
C LEU A 110 13.10 -13.19 15.59
N GLY A 111 12.25 -12.79 14.64
CA GLY A 111 11.52 -13.71 13.76
C GLY A 111 10.29 -14.36 14.39
N LYS A 112 9.96 -14.03 15.65
CA LYS A 112 8.79 -14.57 16.35
C LYS A 112 7.49 -14.00 15.75
N PRO A 113 6.50 -14.82 15.38
CA PRO A 113 5.17 -14.35 14.99
C PRO A 113 4.50 -13.59 16.13
N ILE A 114 4.05 -12.36 15.86
CA ILE A 114 3.37 -11.48 16.82
C ILE A 114 1.97 -11.06 16.36
N GLY A 115 1.67 -11.21 15.08
CA GLY A 115 0.38 -10.88 14.49
C GLY A 115 0.25 -11.42 13.07
N MET A 116 -0.84 -11.09 12.41
CA MET A 116 -1.12 -11.52 11.05
C MET A 116 -2.08 -10.58 10.33
N LEU A 117 -1.81 -10.30 9.05
CA LEU A 117 -2.74 -9.61 8.15
C LEU A 117 -3.38 -10.63 7.21
N CYS A 118 -4.70 -10.71 7.20
CA CYS A 118 -5.47 -11.56 6.31
C CYS A 118 -6.27 -10.72 5.31
N VAL A 119 -6.27 -11.14 4.05
CA VAL A 119 -7.09 -10.56 2.97
C VAL A 119 -7.97 -11.68 2.43
N ASN A 120 -9.29 -11.53 2.55
CA ASN A 120 -10.29 -12.54 2.23
C ASN A 120 -11.26 -11.98 1.20
N PHE A 121 -11.23 -12.51 -0.02
CA PHE A 121 -12.16 -12.11 -1.06
C PHE A 121 -13.28 -13.13 -1.20
N SER A 122 -14.53 -12.68 -1.04
CA SER A 122 -15.71 -13.53 -1.21
C SER A 122 -15.92 -13.86 -2.69
N LEU A 123 -15.95 -15.14 -3.04
CA LEU A 123 -16.22 -15.59 -4.42
C LEU A 123 -17.71 -15.57 -4.76
N ASN A 124 -18.57 -15.23 -3.80
CA ASN A 124 -19.98 -14.91 -4.05
C ASN A 124 -20.17 -13.47 -4.54
N THR A 125 -19.13 -12.64 -4.50
CA THR A 125 -19.17 -11.27 -5.03
C THR A 125 -19.48 -11.32 -6.53
N SER A 126 -20.54 -10.62 -6.95
CA SER A 126 -20.91 -10.59 -8.37
C SER A 126 -19.81 -9.97 -9.22
N LEU A 127 -19.62 -10.51 -10.43
CA LEU A 127 -18.64 -9.95 -11.36
C LEU A 127 -18.95 -8.47 -11.68
N GLY A 128 -20.23 -8.10 -11.78
CA GLY A 128 -20.63 -6.70 -11.98
C GLY A 128 -20.13 -5.78 -10.88
N SER A 129 -20.33 -6.14 -9.60
CA SER A 129 -19.83 -5.35 -8.47
C SER A 129 -18.31 -5.25 -8.43
N LEU A 130 -17.60 -6.30 -8.86
CA LEU A 130 -16.14 -6.26 -8.98
C LEU A 130 -15.70 -5.32 -10.09
N LEU A 131 -16.37 -5.36 -11.24
CA LEU A 131 -16.10 -4.45 -12.36
C LEU A 131 -16.41 -3.00 -11.99
N ASP A 132 -17.50 -2.73 -11.27
CA ASP A 132 -17.86 -1.40 -10.79
C ASP A 132 -16.79 -0.82 -9.85
N THR A 133 -16.12 -1.66 -9.07
CA THR A 133 -15.01 -1.25 -8.18
C THR A 133 -13.80 -0.76 -8.97
N PHE A 134 -13.56 -1.31 -10.15
CA PHE A 134 -12.43 -0.96 -11.02
C PHE A 134 -12.81 -0.03 -12.18
N ALA A 135 -14.09 0.27 -12.37
CA ALA A 135 -14.57 1.18 -13.38
C ALA A 135 -14.22 2.62 -13.00
N GLN A 136 -13.85 3.44 -13.99
CA GLN A 136 -13.72 4.87 -13.76
C GLN A 136 -15.11 5.46 -13.42
N PRO A 137 -15.22 6.30 -12.38
CA PRO A 137 -16.49 6.95 -12.07
C PRO A 137 -16.93 7.85 -13.24
N ALA A 138 -18.24 7.97 -13.43
CA ALA A 138 -18.82 8.76 -14.52
C ALA A 138 -18.56 10.28 -14.40
N ALA A 139 -18.26 10.76 -13.19
CA ALA A 139 -17.76 12.12 -12.98
C ALA A 139 -16.23 12.13 -13.10
N PRO A 140 -15.61 13.19 -13.63
CA PRO A 140 -14.15 13.26 -13.75
C PRO A 140 -13.53 13.13 -12.37
N ALA A 141 -13.00 11.94 -12.07
CA ALA A 141 -12.17 11.74 -10.90
C ALA A 141 -10.88 12.53 -11.09
N GLN A 142 -10.38 13.07 -9.98
CA GLN A 142 -9.02 13.61 -9.95
C GLN A 142 -8.07 12.42 -10.14
N LEU A 143 -7.64 12.20 -11.38
CA LEU A 143 -6.66 11.18 -11.70
C LEU A 143 -5.33 11.64 -11.12
N ASN A 144 -4.80 10.86 -10.19
CA ASN A 144 -3.41 11.01 -9.78
C ASN A 144 -2.55 10.54 -10.95
N ASN A 145 -1.94 11.49 -11.66
CA ASN A 145 -1.03 11.18 -12.76
C ASN A 145 0.30 10.66 -12.20
N GLU A 146 0.33 9.39 -11.85
CA GLU A 146 1.59 8.69 -11.56
C GLU A 146 2.41 8.53 -12.85
N THR A 147 3.73 8.64 -12.72
CA THR A 147 4.66 8.47 -13.84
C THR A 147 5.48 7.21 -13.56
N PHE A 148 5.19 6.14 -14.30
CA PHE A 148 5.87 4.85 -14.17
C PHE A 148 7.12 4.84 -15.04
N ALA A 149 8.20 5.44 -14.54
CA ALA A 149 9.48 5.45 -15.21
C ALA A 149 10.39 4.31 -14.76
N SER A 150 11.09 3.71 -15.72
CA SER A 150 12.07 2.64 -15.51
C SER A 150 13.47 3.15 -15.14
N SER A 151 13.73 4.45 -15.31
CA SER A 151 14.99 5.12 -15.00
C SER A 151 14.80 6.64 -14.87
N VAL A 152 15.84 7.36 -14.42
CA VAL A 152 15.84 8.84 -14.36
C VAL A 152 15.73 9.46 -15.75
N ASP A 153 16.45 8.92 -16.74
CA ASP A 153 16.36 9.35 -18.15
C ASP A 153 14.96 9.15 -18.72
N ASP A 154 14.32 8.01 -18.43
CA ASP A 154 12.94 7.71 -18.83
C ASP A 154 11.96 8.69 -18.15
N LEU A 155 12.15 8.98 -16.86
CA LEU A 155 11.32 9.93 -16.12
C LEU A 155 11.40 11.34 -16.71
N VAL A 156 12.62 11.80 -17.03
CA VAL A 156 12.82 13.10 -17.70
C VAL A 156 12.17 13.09 -19.09
N THR A 157 12.30 12.01 -19.85
CA THR A 157 11.67 11.85 -21.18
C THR A 157 10.16 11.97 -21.08
N GLN A 158 9.52 11.24 -20.17
CA GLN A 158 8.07 11.27 -19.99
C GLN A 158 7.55 12.65 -19.56
N VAL A 159 8.31 13.38 -18.72
CA VAL A 159 7.93 14.76 -18.34
C VAL A 159 8.06 15.71 -19.54
N ILE A 160 9.11 15.56 -20.36
CA ILE A 160 9.27 16.33 -21.61
C ILE A 160 8.07 16.07 -22.53
N GLU A 161 7.74 14.81 -22.80
CA GLU A 161 6.61 14.45 -23.67
C GLU A 161 5.27 14.99 -23.15
N LYS A 162 5.01 14.90 -21.84
CA LYS A 162 3.79 15.45 -21.22
C LYS A 162 3.69 16.96 -21.38
N VAL A 163 4.80 17.70 -21.27
CA VAL A 163 4.80 19.16 -21.48
C VAL A 163 4.67 19.49 -22.97
N ASP A 164 5.27 18.70 -23.86
CA ASP A 164 5.19 18.91 -25.30
C ASP A 164 3.80 18.65 -25.89
N GLN A 165 3.02 17.76 -25.26
CA GLN A 165 1.64 17.48 -25.65
C GLN A 165 0.64 18.51 -25.09
N ASP A 166 1.05 19.35 -24.15
CA ASP A 166 0.18 20.36 -23.53
C ASP A 166 0.12 21.63 -24.40
N SER A 167 -0.84 21.63 -25.33
CA SER A 167 -1.09 22.76 -26.25
C SER A 167 -1.48 24.08 -25.57
N SER A 168 -1.79 24.07 -24.27
CA SER A 168 -2.09 25.29 -23.50
C SER A 168 -0.83 26.06 -23.09
N LEU A 169 0.33 25.40 -23.11
CA LEU A 169 1.59 26.00 -22.70
C LEU A 169 2.28 26.72 -23.85
N ALA A 170 2.70 27.96 -23.60
CA ALA A 170 3.53 28.69 -24.54
C ALA A 170 4.93 28.05 -24.64
N SER A 171 5.47 27.96 -25.86
CA SER A 171 6.82 27.42 -26.10
C SER A 171 7.91 28.15 -25.28
N THR A 172 7.72 29.43 -24.99
CA THR A 172 8.65 30.25 -24.17
C THR A 172 8.75 29.79 -22.71
N VAL A 173 7.73 29.12 -22.16
CA VAL A 173 7.74 28.60 -20.78
C VAL A 173 8.05 27.12 -20.69
N ARG A 174 8.12 26.41 -21.82
CA ARG A 174 8.36 24.96 -21.91
C ARG A 174 9.49 24.46 -21.01
N ASN A 175 10.69 25.02 -21.15
CA ASN A 175 11.85 24.58 -20.37
C ASN A 175 11.73 24.93 -18.88
N LYS A 176 11.08 26.06 -18.54
CA LYS A 176 10.79 26.41 -17.15
C LYS A 176 9.85 25.37 -16.54
N GLU A 177 8.76 25.04 -17.25
CA GLU A 177 7.75 24.09 -16.80
C GLU A 177 8.33 22.70 -16.57
N ILE A 178 9.13 22.19 -17.52
CA ILE A 178 9.78 20.88 -17.38
C ILE A 178 10.68 20.86 -16.14
N VAL A 179 11.52 21.89 -15.95
CA VAL A 179 12.42 21.95 -14.78
C VAL A 179 11.64 22.08 -13.48
N THR A 180 10.54 22.84 -13.46
CA THR A 180 9.65 22.97 -12.29
C THR A 180 9.00 21.63 -11.94
N ARG A 181 8.39 20.92 -12.89
CA ARG A 181 7.78 19.61 -12.65
C ARG A 181 8.81 18.59 -12.14
N LEU A 182 9.99 18.54 -12.76
CA LEU A 182 11.07 17.66 -12.31
C LEU A 182 11.56 18.03 -10.90
N TYR A 183 11.55 19.31 -10.54
CA TYR A 183 11.90 19.76 -9.20
C TYR A 183 10.87 19.29 -8.17
N ASP A 184 9.58 19.45 -8.45
CA ASP A 184 8.50 19.03 -7.55
C ASP A 184 8.47 17.51 -7.36
N MET A 185 9.00 16.75 -8.32
CA MET A 185 9.19 15.29 -8.25
C MET A 185 10.46 14.87 -7.49
N GLY A 186 11.29 15.79 -7.01
CA GLY A 186 12.50 15.49 -6.25
C GLY A 186 13.68 14.94 -7.07
N ILE A 187 13.60 14.93 -8.41
CA ILE A 187 14.64 14.39 -9.31
C ILE A 187 16.02 14.96 -9.01
N PHE A 188 16.12 16.24 -8.63
CA PHE A 188 17.40 16.92 -8.42
C PHE A 188 18.10 16.56 -7.10
N GLU A 189 17.51 15.72 -6.25
CA GLU A 189 18.21 15.08 -5.12
C GLU A 189 19.16 13.97 -5.60
N ILE A 190 18.93 13.44 -6.81
CA ILE A 190 19.78 12.43 -7.43
C ILE A 190 21.04 13.09 -7.99
N LYS A 191 22.20 12.50 -7.69
CA LYS A 191 23.49 12.96 -8.23
C LYS A 191 23.44 12.97 -9.76
N GLU A 192 23.95 14.04 -10.35
CA GLU A 192 24.04 14.27 -11.80
C GLU A 192 22.71 14.47 -12.56
N ALA A 193 21.55 14.42 -11.90
CA ALA A 193 20.26 14.67 -12.56
C ALA A 193 20.20 16.03 -13.26
N ALA A 194 20.79 17.08 -12.67
CA ALA A 194 20.86 18.40 -13.31
C ALA A 194 21.69 18.40 -14.62
N GLN A 195 22.71 17.55 -14.72
CA GLN A 195 23.53 17.39 -15.93
C GLN A 195 22.75 16.64 -17.01
N LEU A 196 22.00 15.62 -16.63
CA LEU A 196 21.12 14.87 -17.51
C LEU A 196 20.02 15.75 -18.09
N VAL A 197 19.28 16.46 -17.24
CA VAL A 197 18.18 17.37 -17.65
C VAL A 197 18.70 18.46 -18.59
N ALA A 198 19.85 19.07 -18.26
CA ALA A 198 20.48 20.07 -19.13
C ALA A 198 20.78 19.50 -20.54
N ARG A 199 21.33 18.28 -20.60
CA ARG A 199 21.64 17.58 -21.85
C ARG A 199 20.39 17.30 -22.67
N MET A 200 19.35 16.75 -22.04
CA MET A 200 18.10 16.36 -22.71
C MET A 200 17.29 17.56 -23.20
N LEU A 201 17.33 18.69 -22.48
CA LEU A 201 16.66 19.92 -22.87
C LEU A 201 17.48 20.80 -23.82
N GLY A 202 18.75 20.46 -24.08
CA GLY A 202 19.65 21.27 -24.90
C GLY A 202 19.96 22.64 -24.29
N ILE A 203 19.98 22.76 -22.95
CA ILE A 203 20.25 24.01 -22.22
C ILE A 203 21.48 23.88 -21.32
N SER A 204 22.00 25.01 -20.84
CA SER A 204 23.10 24.98 -19.88
C SER A 204 22.66 24.51 -18.49
N ARG A 205 23.56 23.90 -17.73
CA ARG A 205 23.33 23.61 -16.30
C ARG A 205 22.96 24.85 -15.49
N HIS A 206 23.58 25.99 -15.83
CA HIS A 206 23.26 27.25 -15.18
C HIS A 206 21.79 27.65 -15.40
N THR A 207 21.25 27.41 -16.61
CA THR A 207 19.84 27.64 -16.93
C THR A 207 18.90 26.74 -16.11
N VAL A 208 19.25 25.46 -15.92
CA VAL A 208 18.49 24.55 -15.05
C VAL A 208 18.44 25.10 -13.61
N TYR A 209 19.59 25.45 -13.04
CA TYR A 209 19.63 26.01 -11.68
C TYR A 209 18.93 27.37 -11.56
N LEU A 210 18.94 28.19 -12.60
CA LEU A 210 18.19 29.44 -12.64
C LEU A 210 16.68 29.19 -12.51
N HIS A 211 16.14 28.23 -13.27
CA HIS A 211 14.73 27.86 -13.16
C HIS A 211 14.38 27.28 -11.79
N ILE A 212 15.21 26.38 -11.24
CA ILE A 212 15.03 25.84 -9.88
C ILE A 212 15.00 26.96 -8.84
N ARG A 213 15.94 27.90 -8.90
CA ARG A 213 16.01 29.01 -7.95
C ARG A 213 14.77 29.92 -8.04
N ASN A 214 14.33 30.24 -9.25
CA ASN A 214 13.14 31.06 -9.46
C ASN A 214 11.88 30.36 -8.94
N HIS A 215 11.74 29.05 -9.17
CA HIS A 215 10.63 28.25 -8.65
C HIS A 215 10.61 28.21 -7.12
N LYS A 216 11.77 27.99 -6.47
CA LYS A 216 11.90 28.09 -5.01
C LYS A 216 11.50 29.47 -4.47
N ALA A 217 11.84 30.54 -5.18
CA ALA A 217 11.46 31.89 -4.78
C ALA A 217 9.94 32.13 -4.91
N ASP A 218 9.30 31.53 -5.92
CA ASP A 218 7.85 31.60 -6.12
C ASP A 218 7.08 30.80 -5.04
N LEU A 219 7.58 29.64 -4.63
CA LEU A 219 7.00 28.84 -3.52
C LEU A 219 7.07 29.52 -2.15
N ASN A 220 8.02 30.44 -1.95
CA ASN A 220 8.25 31.15 -0.69
C ASN A 220 7.59 32.53 -0.64
N LYS A 221 6.74 32.88 -1.62
CA LYS A 221 5.93 34.11 -1.53
C LYS A 221 4.78 33.89 -0.54
N PRO A 222 4.51 34.86 0.37
CA PRO A 222 3.45 34.78 1.36
C PRO A 222 2.05 34.77 0.72
#